data_AF-K4D337-F1
#
_entry.id   AF-K4D337-F1
#
_cell.length_a   1.000
_cell.length_b   1.000
_cell.length_c   1.000
_cell.angle_alpha   90.00
_cell.angle_beta   90.00
_cell.angle_gamma   90.00
#
_symmetry.space_group_name_H-M   'P 1'
#
loop_
_entity.id
_entity.type
_entity.pdbx_description
1 polymer ?
#
loop_
_entity_poly.entity_id
_entity_poly.type
_entity_poly.pdbx_seq_one_letter_code
_entity_poly.pdbx_strand_id
1 'polypeptide(L)'
;MDRLLTLEPSNVVTIRLEPGQRCSGALTLRNVMYTMPVAFRLQPVNKTRYAIRPQSGIISPLTTITLEIIYRLPPNTTLPSTFPHSDHSFLLHSVVAPGAAINNKATSLDMVPIDWFTTKKKQVFIDSAIKVMFIGSPVLCYLVKKGYMDEIREVLEKSDYNCKPVDSVDCEGKTLLHLAISQSRADLVQLLLEFGPNIEAHSRSCSSPLETAAALGESLIVELLLAKKAKTERTEYSASGPIHLAAGNGHLEVLKLLLLNGANVNALTKDGNTALHIAVEEGRRDCVRVLLANGARADARNEGNCDTPLHIAAALGDEHMVRVLIQKGAEKNIRNKYGKTAYDVAAEHGHNKLFDALRLGDSLCVAARKGEVRTIQRLLENGAIINGCDQHGWTALHRASFKGRIEVVKTLIENGIDINAKDEDGYSALHCAVESGHVDVAELLVKKGADIDSRTNKGVSPLRIAESLKYSGLTRVIMQGNGVKEQVGAKLEMNIAKSYGKMTKEVEIIGSVKKRSHVNKSSRVRRSSIDRTI
;
A
#
# COMPACT_ATOMS: atom_id res chain seq x y z
N MET A 1 30.60 47.39 40.26
CA MET A 1 31.87 47.60 39.53
C MET A 1 31.53 47.52 38.07
N ASP A 2 31.41 48.70 37.45
CA ASP A 2 30.72 48.88 36.19
C ASP A 2 31.54 48.27 35.05
N ARG A 3 30.94 47.36 34.30
CA ARG A 3 31.56 46.78 33.11
C ARG A 3 31.79 47.92 32.11
N LEU A 4 33.04 48.15 31.70
CA LEU A 4 33.37 49.16 30.69
C LEU A 4 32.74 48.82 29.33
N LEU A 5 32.57 47.53 29.05
CA LEU A 5 31.97 47.00 27.84
C LEU A 5 30.78 46.11 28.18
N THR A 6 29.71 46.22 27.41
CA THR A 6 28.57 45.31 27.44
C THR A 6 28.54 44.46 26.16
N LEU A 7 28.13 43.20 26.32
CA LEU A 7 28.00 42.21 25.23
C LEU A 7 26.55 42.24 24.76
N GLU A 8 26.30 42.62 23.51
CA GLU A 8 24.96 42.61 22.91
C GLU A 8 24.90 41.49 21.84
N PRO A 9 23.85 40.65 21.77
CA PRO A 9 22.65 40.61 22.64
C PRO A 9 22.78 39.74 23.90
N SER A 10 23.81 38.88 24.03
CA SER A 10 24.01 38.03 25.22
C SER A 10 25.48 37.66 25.42
N ASN A 11 25.82 37.08 26.57
CA ASN A 11 27.17 36.57 26.85
C ASN A 11 27.50 35.26 26.10
N VAL A 12 26.58 34.76 25.26
CA VAL A 12 26.76 33.55 24.44
C VAL A 12 27.03 33.96 23.00
N VAL A 13 28.18 33.52 22.46
CA VAL A 13 28.56 33.67 21.05
C VAL A 13 28.07 32.46 20.28
N THR A 14 27.18 32.69 19.32
CA THR A 14 26.70 31.66 18.41
C THR A 14 27.66 31.49 17.24
N ILE A 15 28.33 30.35 17.13
CA ILE A 15 29.21 30.01 16.01
C ILE A 15 28.46 29.12 15.03
N ARG A 16 28.38 29.54 13.77
CA ARG A 16 27.70 28.79 12.72
C ARG A 16 28.57 27.65 12.18
N LEU A 17 27.99 26.47 12.06
CA LEU A 17 28.60 25.26 11.52
C LEU A 17 27.76 24.78 10.33
N GLU A 18 28.11 25.22 9.12
CA GLU A 18 27.52 24.69 7.89
C GLU A 18 28.58 23.97 7.05
N PRO A 19 28.25 22.84 6.41
CA PRO A 19 29.20 22.10 5.59
C PRO A 19 29.69 22.96 4.42
N GLY A 20 31.01 23.12 4.30
CA GLY A 20 31.64 23.89 3.22
C GLY A 20 31.74 25.41 3.46
N GLN A 21 31.17 25.94 4.54
CA GLN A 21 31.33 27.35 4.93
C GLN A 21 32.37 27.53 6.03
N ARG A 22 32.94 28.74 6.13
CA ARG A 22 33.82 29.09 7.24
C ARG A 22 32.98 29.18 8.51
N CYS A 23 33.38 28.44 9.54
CA CYS A 23 32.67 28.43 10.80
C CYS A 23 32.98 29.71 11.57
N SER A 24 32.09 30.70 11.47
CA SER A 24 32.23 31.97 12.15
C SER A 24 30.99 32.33 12.95
N GLY A 25 31.21 33.10 14.00
CA GLY A 25 30.19 33.75 14.82
C GLY A 25 30.51 35.24 14.93
N ALA A 26 29.50 36.05 15.18
CA ALA A 26 29.66 37.48 15.44
C ALA A 26 29.42 37.76 16.93
N LEU A 27 30.26 38.61 17.52
CA LEU A 27 30.10 39.13 18.86
C LEU A 27 30.14 40.65 18.83
N THR A 28 29.13 41.32 19.36
CA THR A 28 29.11 42.78 19.40
C THR A 28 29.48 43.31 20.78
N LEU A 29 30.46 44.20 20.82
CA LEU A 29 30.92 44.89 22.03
C LEU A 29 30.42 46.32 22.00
N ARG A 30 29.78 46.77 23.08
CA ARG A 30 29.31 48.14 23.23
C ARG A 30 30.06 48.85 24.34
N ASN A 31 30.55 50.06 24.05
CA ASN A 31 31.13 50.92 25.07
C ASN A 31 30.02 51.60 25.89
N VAL A 32 30.04 51.39 27.21
CA VAL A 32 29.06 51.96 28.16
C VAL A 32 29.47 53.36 28.61
N MET A 33 30.73 53.74 28.41
CA MET A 33 31.24 55.04 28.83
C MET A 33 30.72 56.16 27.91
N TYR A 34 30.17 57.21 28.52
CA TYR A 34 29.62 58.37 27.82
C TYR A 34 30.69 59.31 27.26
N THR A 35 31.83 59.41 27.94
CA THR A 35 32.84 60.45 27.67
C THR A 35 34.19 59.90 27.24
N MET A 36 34.49 58.63 27.49
CA MET A 36 35.83 58.06 27.30
C MET A 36 35.83 56.85 26.35
N PRO A 37 36.80 56.77 25.42
CA PRO A 37 36.99 55.57 24.60
C PRO A 37 37.62 54.45 25.42
N VAL A 38 37.26 53.21 25.08
CA VAL A 38 37.70 52.00 25.78
C VAL A 38 38.50 51.13 24.80
N ALA A 39 39.73 50.77 25.18
CA ALA A 39 40.53 49.79 24.47
C ALA A 39 40.13 48.38 24.93
N PHE A 40 39.97 47.46 23.99
CA PHE A 40 39.62 46.07 24.26
C PHE A 40 40.64 45.11 23.65
N ARG A 41 40.75 43.94 24.26
CA ARG A 41 41.48 42.80 23.72
C ARG A 41 40.78 41.50 24.10
N LEU A 42 40.36 40.75 23.08
CA LEU A 42 39.72 39.45 23.26
C LEU A 42 40.75 38.34 23.03
N GLN A 43 40.96 37.49 24.04
CA GLN A 43 41.89 36.36 23.95
C GLN A 43 41.15 35.05 24.23
N PRO A 44 41.13 34.10 23.27
CA PRO A 44 40.61 32.77 23.53
C PRO A 44 41.60 32.02 24.42
N VAL A 45 41.10 31.24 25.38
CA VAL A 45 41.95 30.35 26.20
C VAL A 45 42.62 29.30 25.31
N ASN A 46 41.91 28.82 24.28
CA ASN A 46 42.43 27.85 23.31
C ASN A 46 42.78 28.51 21.96
N LYS A 47 44.00 29.05 21.84
CA LYS A 47 44.48 29.81 20.66
C LYS A 47 44.60 28.99 19.38
N THR A 48 44.67 27.66 19.46
CA THR A 48 44.83 26.79 18.28
C THR A 48 43.52 26.61 17.53
N ARG A 49 42.37 26.77 18.22
CA ARG A 49 41.03 26.46 17.71
C ARG A 49 40.22 27.69 17.30
N TYR A 50 40.54 28.86 17.84
CA TYR A 50 39.79 30.10 17.59
C TYR A 50 40.69 31.21 17.05
N ALA A 51 40.24 31.88 15.99
CA ALA A 51 40.83 33.10 15.47
C ALA A 51 39.80 34.24 15.58
N ILE A 52 40.22 35.44 15.98
CA ILE A 52 39.32 36.56 16.25
C ILE A 52 39.76 37.75 15.40
N ARG A 53 38.81 38.42 14.75
CA ARG A 53 39.04 39.61 13.92
C ARG A 53 37.97 40.67 14.20
N PRO A 54 38.31 41.87 14.71
CA PRO A 54 39.56 42.28 15.36
C PRO A 54 39.92 41.49 16.63
N GLN A 55 41.20 41.25 16.90
CA GLN A 55 41.64 40.72 18.21
C GLN A 55 41.71 41.81 19.30
N SER A 56 42.00 43.06 18.89
CA SER A 56 42.07 44.23 19.75
C SER A 56 41.64 45.46 18.98
N GLY A 57 41.19 46.49 19.69
CA GLY A 57 40.83 47.77 19.08
C GLY A 57 40.41 48.79 20.13
N ILE A 58 40.02 49.97 19.66
CA ILE A 58 39.52 51.07 20.50
C ILE A 58 38.09 51.35 20.09
N ILE A 59 37.19 51.40 21.08
CA ILE A 59 35.77 51.67 20.88
C ILE A 59 35.48 53.07 21.40
N SER A 60 34.94 53.92 20.54
CA SER A 60 34.52 55.28 20.89
C SER A 60 33.41 55.29 21.93
N PRO A 61 33.17 56.39 22.65
CA PRO A 61 32.08 56.50 23.61
C PRO A 61 30.73 56.16 22.95
N LEU A 62 29.91 55.34 23.61
CA LEU A 62 28.57 54.89 23.16
C LEU A 62 28.51 54.16 21.82
N THR A 63 29.65 53.83 21.18
CA THR A 63 29.66 53.06 19.91
C THR A 63 29.77 51.56 20.14
N THR A 64 29.39 50.79 19.11
CA THR A 64 29.53 49.34 19.06
C THR A 64 30.59 48.92 18.04
N ILE A 65 31.24 47.80 18.28
CA ILE A 65 32.10 47.12 17.31
C ILE A 65 31.69 45.65 17.22
N THR A 66 31.71 45.10 16.01
CA THR A 66 31.44 43.69 15.77
C THR A 66 32.75 42.93 15.58
N LEU A 67 32.90 41.84 16.32
CA LEU A 67 34.04 40.93 16.25
C LEU A 67 33.60 39.65 15.55
N GLU A 68 34.37 39.22 14.55
CA GLU A 68 34.22 37.91 13.93
C GLU A 68 35.08 36.89 14.68
N ILE A 69 34.44 35.86 15.25
CA ILE A 69 35.09 34.72 15.89
C ILE A 69 35.03 33.54 14.93
N ILE A 70 36.18 33.11 14.44
CA ILE A 70 36.34 32.01 13.49
C ILE A 70 36.81 30.78 14.24
N TYR A 71 36.05 29.69 14.14
CA TYR A 71 36.41 28.39 14.70
C TYR A 71 37.05 27.50 13.64
N ARG A 72 38.20 26.91 13.97
CA ARG A 72 38.88 25.92 13.12
C ARG A 72 38.50 24.52 13.59
N LEU A 73 37.69 23.82 12.79
CA LEU A 73 37.44 22.39 13.01
C LEU A 73 38.73 21.59 12.86
N PRO A 74 38.94 20.55 13.68
CA PRO A 74 40.03 19.62 13.46
C PRO A 74 39.82 18.89 12.12
N PRO A 75 40.91 18.62 11.37
CA PRO A 75 40.82 17.94 10.09
C PRO A 75 40.16 16.57 10.29
N ASN A 76 39.22 16.22 9.40
CA ASN A 76 38.43 14.97 9.38
C ASN A 76 37.23 14.89 10.34
N THR A 77 36.77 15.99 10.91
CA THR A 77 35.53 15.99 11.72
C THR A 77 34.52 17.01 11.23
N THR A 78 33.24 16.63 11.25
CA THR A 78 32.10 17.50 10.92
C THR A 78 31.48 18.18 12.15
N LEU A 79 31.90 17.76 13.36
CA LEU A 79 31.38 18.26 14.64
C LEU A 79 32.51 18.63 15.61
N PRO A 80 32.30 19.63 16.49
CA PRO A 80 33.21 19.93 17.61
C PRO A 80 33.30 18.76 18.61
N SER A 81 34.34 18.75 19.44
CA SER A 81 34.52 17.73 20.50
C SER A 81 33.56 17.89 21.68
N THR A 82 33.09 19.11 21.93
CA THR A 82 32.07 19.45 22.93
C THR A 82 31.06 20.39 22.27
N PHE A 83 29.80 19.97 22.24
CA PHE A 83 28.68 20.68 21.64
C PHE A 83 27.39 20.22 22.33
N PRO A 84 26.34 21.06 22.40
CA PRO A 84 26.18 22.37 21.75
C PRO A 84 26.88 23.52 22.47
N HIS A 85 27.09 23.42 23.79
CA HIS A 85 27.88 24.36 24.58
C HIS A 85 29.36 23.94 24.58
N SER A 86 30.25 24.87 24.31
CA SER A 86 31.69 24.63 24.43
C SER A 86 32.18 25.06 25.81
N ASP A 87 33.06 24.27 26.42
CA ASP A 87 33.76 24.64 27.66
C ASP A 87 34.83 25.73 27.45
N HIS A 88 35.01 26.19 26.21
CA HIS A 88 36.01 27.18 25.87
C HIS A 88 35.58 28.58 26.31
N SER A 89 36.33 29.15 27.24
CA SER A 89 36.15 30.52 27.71
C SER A 89 37.00 31.52 26.92
N PHE A 90 36.53 32.77 26.86
CA PHE A 90 37.25 33.90 26.30
C PHE A 90 37.51 34.92 27.40
N LEU A 91 38.71 35.50 27.39
CA LEU A 91 39.09 36.56 28.30
C LEU A 91 39.03 37.90 27.55
N LEU A 92 38.06 38.73 27.91
CA LEU A 92 37.92 40.09 27.42
C LEU A 92 38.62 41.05 28.38
N HIS A 93 39.78 41.57 27.96
CA HIS A 93 40.46 42.63 28.69
C HIS A 93 39.97 43.98 28.19
N SER A 94 39.60 44.88 29.09
CA SER A 94 39.17 46.24 28.78
C SER A 94 39.86 47.26 29.67
N VAL A 95 40.26 48.39 29.06
CA VAL A 95 41.00 49.47 29.73
C VAL A 95 40.52 50.81 29.17
N VAL A 96 40.32 51.80 30.04
CA VAL A 96 40.00 53.16 29.60
C VAL A 96 41.23 53.78 28.93
N ALA A 97 41.04 54.35 27.73
CA ALA A 97 42.13 54.89 26.90
C ALA A 97 41.95 56.40 26.65
N PRO A 98 42.11 57.26 27.68
CA PRO A 98 41.95 58.71 27.50
C PRO A 98 43.01 59.24 26.52
N GLY A 99 42.56 59.87 25.43
CA GLY A 99 43.43 60.52 24.43
C GLY A 99 43.74 59.74 23.15
N ALA A 100 43.17 58.55 22.94
CA ALA A 100 43.30 57.86 21.66
C ALA A 100 42.43 58.55 20.57
N ALA A 101 43.08 59.21 19.60
CA ALA A 101 42.40 59.88 18.49
C ALA A 101 41.83 58.86 17.50
N ILE A 102 40.51 58.90 17.28
CA ILE A 102 39.78 58.00 16.39
C ILE A 102 39.92 58.53 14.95
N ASN A 103 40.91 58.05 14.20
CA ASN A 103 40.95 58.32 12.77
C ASN A 103 39.97 57.38 12.04
N ASN A 104 38.85 57.95 11.62
CA ASN A 104 37.87 57.34 10.73
C ASN A 104 38.53 56.97 9.39
N LYS A 105 38.92 55.70 9.22
CA LYS A 105 38.95 54.97 7.94
C LYS A 105 39.10 53.48 8.21
N ALA A 106 38.15 52.71 7.69
CA ALA A 106 37.91 51.30 7.92
C ALA A 106 38.99 50.32 7.36
N THR A 107 40.28 50.64 7.43
CA THR A 107 41.32 49.84 6.75
C THR A 107 42.65 49.65 7.46
N SER A 108 42.84 50.10 8.70
CA SER A 108 43.98 49.66 9.52
C SER A 108 43.53 49.36 10.94
N LEU A 109 43.34 48.07 11.22
CA LEU A 109 43.18 47.54 12.56
C LEU A 109 44.43 47.87 13.39
N ASP A 110 44.42 49.02 14.06
CA ASP A 110 45.49 49.42 14.97
C ASP A 110 45.61 48.37 16.08
N MET A 111 46.69 47.60 16.02
CA MET A 111 47.09 46.68 17.08
C MET A 111 47.37 47.51 18.33
N VAL A 112 46.43 47.50 19.28
CA VAL A 112 46.63 48.14 20.58
C VAL A 112 47.85 47.49 21.24
N PRO A 113 48.86 48.27 21.68
CA PRO A 113 50.06 47.73 22.30
C PRO A 113 49.74 46.84 23.50
N ILE A 114 50.44 45.71 23.58
CA ILE A 114 50.21 44.68 24.63
C ILE A 114 50.37 45.25 26.04
N ASP A 115 51.23 46.26 26.18
CA ASP A 115 51.61 46.89 27.45
C ASP A 115 50.46 47.66 28.12
N TRP A 116 49.43 48.04 27.35
CA TRP A 116 48.23 48.69 27.90
C TRP A 116 47.41 47.75 28.79
N PHE A 117 47.56 46.43 28.62
CA PHE A 117 46.82 45.42 29.35
C PHE A 117 47.66 44.75 30.47
N THR A 118 48.95 45.06 30.60
CA THR A 118 49.87 44.43 31.58
C THR A 118 50.39 45.40 32.65
N THR A 119 50.28 46.71 32.44
CA THR A 119 50.85 47.70 33.35
C THR A 119 50.01 47.90 34.61
N LYS A 120 50.62 47.75 35.79
CA LYS A 120 50.00 47.97 37.13
C LYS A 120 49.44 49.39 37.35
N LYS A 121 49.62 50.33 36.41
CA LYS A 121 49.18 51.73 36.50
C LYS A 121 47.76 51.98 35.98
N LYS A 122 47.13 51.03 35.27
CA LYS A 122 45.77 51.17 34.73
C LYS A 122 44.87 50.05 35.26
N GLN A 123 43.64 50.39 35.63
CA GLN A 123 42.66 49.37 36.06
C GLN A 123 42.19 48.58 34.83
N VAL A 124 42.63 47.33 34.73
CA VAL A 124 42.22 46.40 33.67
C VAL A 124 41.03 45.59 34.17
N PHE A 125 39.92 45.65 33.44
CA PHE A 125 38.76 44.83 33.71
C PHE A 125 38.81 43.58 32.84
N ILE A 126 38.66 42.42 33.46
CA ILE A 126 38.67 41.11 32.79
C ILE A 126 37.28 40.51 32.92
N ASP A 127 36.63 40.27 31.78
CA ASP A 127 35.40 39.49 31.72
C ASP A 127 35.72 38.09 31.17
N SER A 128 35.28 37.05 31.89
CA SER A 128 35.44 35.63 31.52
C SER A 128 34.12 34.94 31.21
N ALA A 129 33.00 35.67 31.23
CA ALA A 129 31.66 35.10 31.11
C ALA A 129 31.24 34.79 29.66
N ILE A 130 32.12 34.97 28.67
CA ILE A 130 31.82 34.70 27.26
C ILE A 130 31.84 33.19 27.02
N LYS A 131 30.67 32.63 26.74
CA LYS A 131 30.49 31.23 26.35
C LYS A 131 30.26 31.12 24.84
N VAL A 132 30.61 29.98 24.25
CA VAL A 132 30.33 29.68 22.84
C VAL A 132 29.29 28.59 22.74
N MET A 133 28.28 28.83 21.91
CA MET A 133 27.30 27.85 21.46
C MET A 133 27.49 27.60 19.97
N PHE A 134 27.49 26.32 19.59
CA PHE A 134 27.54 25.92 18.20
C PHE A 134 26.14 25.75 17.63
N ILE A 135 25.84 26.43 16.52
CA ILE A 135 24.57 26.39 15.80
C ILE A 135 24.83 25.94 14.37
N GLY A 136 24.02 25.04 13.83
CA GLY A 136 24.11 24.67 12.41
C GLY A 136 23.46 23.34 12.09
N SER A 137 23.31 23.05 10.80
CA SER A 137 22.66 21.84 10.30
C SER A 137 23.23 20.53 10.90
N PRO A 138 24.55 20.33 11.05
CA PRO A 138 25.08 19.07 11.59
C PRO A 138 24.85 18.92 13.10
N VAL A 139 24.89 20.04 13.83
CA VAL A 139 24.64 20.07 15.29
C VAL A 139 23.17 19.74 15.55
N LEU A 140 22.24 20.40 14.86
CA LEU A 140 20.81 20.12 14.97
C LEU A 140 20.49 18.67 14.61
N CYS A 141 21.06 18.14 13.53
CA CYS A 141 20.86 16.74 13.16
C CYS A 141 21.34 15.77 14.25
N TYR A 142 22.48 16.05 14.89
CA TYR A 142 22.96 15.23 16.01
C TYR A 142 22.08 15.34 17.24
N LEU A 143 21.68 16.56 17.62
CA LEU A 143 20.82 16.80 18.78
C LEU A 143 19.47 16.10 18.62
N VAL A 144 18.88 16.16 17.42
CA VAL A 144 17.66 15.41 17.10
C VAL A 144 17.90 13.90 17.13
N LYS A 145 19.05 13.40 16.63
CA LYS A 145 19.44 11.98 16.77
C LYS A 145 19.57 11.51 18.22
N LYS A 146 19.95 12.39 19.15
CA LYS A 146 20.06 12.07 20.59
C LYS A 146 18.78 12.35 21.39
N GLY A 147 17.92 13.23 20.89
CA GLY A 147 16.66 13.60 21.53
C GLY A 147 16.78 14.65 22.65
N TYR A 148 17.80 15.51 22.61
CA TYR A 148 17.99 16.56 23.61
C TYR A 148 17.08 17.77 23.36
N MET A 149 15.84 17.71 23.87
CA MET A 149 14.78 18.69 23.64
C MET A 149 15.17 20.13 23.99
N ASP A 150 15.72 20.35 25.19
CA ASP A 150 16.04 21.70 25.70
C ASP A 150 17.12 22.35 24.85
N GLU A 151 18.15 21.58 24.48
CA GLU A 151 19.24 22.04 23.63
C GLU A 151 18.76 22.32 22.19
N ILE A 152 17.83 21.52 21.65
CA ILE A 152 17.23 21.76 20.34
C ILE A 152 16.45 23.07 20.36
N ARG A 153 15.61 23.29 21.39
CA ARG A 153 14.84 24.54 21.53
C ARG A 153 15.78 25.74 21.65
N GLU A 154 16.83 25.65 22.48
CA GLU A 154 17.80 26.73 22.66
C GLU A 154 18.52 27.07 21.34
N VAL A 155 18.98 26.06 20.59
CA VAL A 155 19.65 26.25 19.29
C VAL A 155 18.70 26.85 18.25
N LEU A 156 17.42 26.45 18.23
CA LEU A 156 16.40 26.99 17.32
C LEU A 156 16.01 28.43 17.66
N GLU A 157 15.83 28.76 18.94
CA GLU A 157 15.52 30.13 19.40
C GLU A 157 16.67 31.11 19.12
N LYS A 158 17.92 30.65 19.24
CA LYS A 158 19.13 31.45 19.03
C LYS A 158 19.56 31.53 17.57
N SER A 159 19.01 30.69 16.71
CA SER A 159 19.31 30.70 15.28
C SER A 159 18.58 31.86 14.57
N ASP A 160 19.31 32.60 13.74
CA ASP A 160 18.74 33.75 13.04
C ASP A 160 17.64 33.34 12.05
N TYR A 161 16.51 34.05 12.07
CA TYR A 161 15.30 33.83 11.25
C TYR A 161 15.55 33.70 9.73
N ASN A 162 16.70 34.18 9.24
CA ASN A 162 17.00 34.32 7.82
C ASN A 162 17.38 32.99 7.13
N CYS A 163 17.85 32.00 7.87
CA CYS A 163 18.17 30.67 7.35
C CYS A 163 17.26 29.70 8.10
N LYS A 164 16.16 29.23 7.50
CA LYS A 164 15.22 28.27 8.11
C LYS A 164 15.97 27.02 8.63
N PRO A 165 16.42 27.00 9.89
CA PRO A 165 17.36 25.99 10.37
C PRO A 165 16.64 24.68 10.61
N VAL A 166 15.33 24.76 10.78
CA VAL A 166 14.40 23.64 10.91
C VAL A 166 14.39 22.75 9.65
N ASP A 167 14.67 23.32 8.47
CA ASP A 167 14.72 22.58 7.19
C ASP A 167 16.09 21.95 6.92
N SER A 168 16.99 21.97 7.91
CA SER A 168 18.31 21.34 7.81
C SER A 168 18.22 19.86 7.45
N VAL A 169 19.14 19.42 6.60
CA VAL A 169 19.25 18.03 6.17
C VAL A 169 20.50 17.36 6.74
N ASP A 170 20.36 16.08 7.06
CA ASP A 170 21.47 15.19 7.41
C ASP A 170 22.37 14.91 6.20
N CYS A 171 23.53 14.27 6.42
CA CYS A 171 24.38 13.72 5.37
C CYS A 171 23.64 12.72 4.45
N GLU A 172 22.57 12.09 4.94
CA GLU A 172 21.68 11.23 4.16
C GLU A 172 20.62 11.99 3.37
N GLY A 173 20.49 13.32 3.53
CA GLY A 173 19.45 14.14 2.90
C GLY A 173 18.08 14.06 3.59
N LYS A 174 18.01 13.54 4.82
CA LYS A 174 16.79 13.53 5.64
C LYS A 174 16.66 14.85 6.39
N THR A 175 15.49 15.47 6.35
CA THR A 175 15.22 16.66 7.18
C THR A 175 15.10 16.31 8.66
N LEU A 176 15.27 17.30 9.54
CA LEU A 176 15.06 17.14 10.99
C LEU A 176 13.69 16.52 11.32
N LEU A 177 12.65 16.91 10.58
CA LEU A 177 11.31 16.36 10.73
C LEU A 177 11.27 14.85 10.43
N HIS A 178 11.94 14.39 9.36
CA HIS A 178 12.03 12.94 9.07
C HIS A 178 12.79 12.18 10.15
N LEU A 179 13.86 12.77 10.72
CA LEU A 179 14.60 12.15 11.81
C LEU A 179 13.74 12.01 13.07
N ALA A 180 12.97 13.04 13.43
CA ALA A 180 12.06 12.99 14.57
C ALA A 180 10.96 11.93 14.38
N ILE A 181 10.40 11.83 13.17
CA ILE A 181 9.40 10.82 12.81
C ILE A 181 10.00 9.41 12.88
N SER A 182 11.22 9.21 12.36
CA SER A 182 11.90 7.91 12.41
C SER A 182 12.21 7.40 13.82
N GLN A 183 12.22 8.29 14.81
CA GLN A 183 12.38 7.94 16.22
C GLN A 183 11.04 7.75 16.95
N SER A 184 9.90 7.93 16.28
CA SER A 184 8.57 7.89 16.88
C SER A 184 8.40 8.87 18.06
N ARG A 185 9.06 10.04 18.01
CA ARG A 185 9.00 11.05 19.08
C ARG A 185 8.03 12.17 18.70
N ALA A 186 6.77 12.03 19.10
CA ALA A 186 5.74 13.05 18.89
C ALA A 186 6.11 14.41 19.51
N ASP A 187 6.74 14.43 20.70
CA ASP A 187 7.18 15.67 21.36
C ASP A 187 8.17 16.47 20.50
N LEU A 188 9.13 15.77 19.86
CA LEU A 188 10.11 16.40 18.97
C LEU A 188 9.45 16.93 17.72
N VAL A 189 8.48 16.18 17.16
CA VAL A 189 7.70 16.64 16.01
C VAL A 189 6.91 17.88 16.37
N GLN A 190 6.25 17.92 17.53
CA GLN A 190 5.51 19.09 18.00
C GLN A 190 6.43 20.31 18.17
N LEU A 191 7.57 20.14 18.83
CA LEU A 191 8.56 21.21 18.98
C LEU A 191 9.01 21.74 17.62
N LEU A 192 9.36 20.85 16.68
CA LEU A 192 9.78 21.26 15.35
C LEU A 192 8.65 21.99 14.61
N LEU A 193 7.40 21.53 14.72
CA LEU A 193 6.22 22.15 14.11
C LEU A 193 5.90 23.56 14.65
N GLU A 194 6.28 23.88 15.90
CA GLU A 194 6.17 25.24 16.46
C GLU A 194 7.00 26.25 15.66
N PHE A 195 8.16 25.84 15.15
CA PHE A 195 9.08 26.69 14.38
C PHE A 195 8.80 26.72 12.87
N GLY A 196 7.73 26.08 12.39
CA GLY A 196 7.28 26.16 10.99
C GLY A 196 8.19 25.45 9.98
N PRO A 197 8.41 24.13 10.09
CA PRO A 197 9.19 23.33 9.16
C PRO A 197 8.49 23.28 7.79
N ASN A 198 9.24 22.98 6.74
CA ASN A 198 8.67 22.56 5.48
C ASN A 198 8.04 21.15 5.64
N ILE A 199 6.73 21.13 5.78
CA ILE A 199 5.90 19.93 5.96
C ILE A 199 5.94 19.02 4.72
N GLU A 200 6.28 19.56 3.55
CA GLU A 200 6.36 18.84 2.27
C GLU A 200 7.82 18.58 1.85
N ALA A 201 8.76 18.62 2.80
CA ALA A 201 10.14 18.29 2.49
C ALA A 201 10.27 16.84 2.03
N HIS A 202 11.15 16.56 1.08
CA HIS A 202 11.36 15.21 0.57
C HIS A 202 12.62 14.62 1.18
N SER A 203 12.53 13.38 1.66
CA SER A 203 13.70 12.57 1.98
C SER A 203 14.43 12.14 0.69
N ARG A 204 15.63 11.56 0.81
CA ARG A 204 16.34 10.89 -0.29
C ARG A 204 15.54 9.78 -0.96
N SER A 205 14.62 9.14 -0.21
CA SER A 205 13.64 8.18 -0.70
C SER A 205 12.45 8.82 -1.43
N CYS A 206 12.49 10.13 -1.66
CA CYS A 206 11.41 10.95 -2.20
C CYS A 206 10.08 10.85 -1.43
N SER A 207 10.14 10.40 -0.18
CA SER A 207 8.99 10.28 0.70
C SER A 207 8.72 11.60 1.41
N SER A 208 7.43 11.93 1.59
CA SER A 208 7.03 13.05 2.44
C SER A 208 7.08 12.64 3.94
N PRO A 209 7.07 13.63 4.86
CA PRO A 209 7.01 13.36 6.29
C PRO A 209 5.72 12.61 6.66
N LEU A 210 4.60 12.96 6.02
CA LEU A 210 3.32 12.27 6.20
C LEU A 210 3.36 10.82 5.70
N GLU A 211 3.98 10.55 4.56
CA GLU A 211 4.19 9.20 4.05
C GLU A 211 5.05 8.36 5.01
N THR A 212 6.11 8.96 5.55
CA THR A 212 7.01 8.30 6.52
C THR A 212 6.28 7.99 7.83
N ALA A 213 5.51 8.94 8.36
CA ALA A 213 4.70 8.74 9.56
C ALA A 213 3.61 7.68 9.35
N ALA A 214 2.97 7.69 8.18
CA ALA A 214 1.96 6.70 7.80
C ALA A 214 2.54 5.29 7.65
N ALA A 215 3.78 5.16 7.16
CA ALA A 215 4.47 3.87 7.10
C ALA A 215 4.79 3.32 8.49
N LEU A 216 5.21 4.18 9.42
CA LEU A 216 5.54 3.75 10.80
C LEU A 216 4.29 3.43 11.63
N GLY A 217 3.14 4.05 11.31
CA GLY A 217 1.88 3.83 12.03
C GLY A 217 1.65 4.78 13.20
N GLU A 218 2.38 5.88 13.24
CA GLU A 218 2.35 6.84 14.34
C GLU A 218 1.13 7.77 14.23
N SER A 219 0.01 7.38 14.86
CA SER A 219 -1.27 8.09 14.79
C SER A 219 -1.18 9.55 15.25
N LEU A 220 -0.52 9.81 16.38
CA LEU A 220 -0.35 11.15 16.94
C LEU A 220 0.46 12.06 16.01
N ILE A 221 1.52 11.54 15.41
CA ILE A 221 2.36 12.30 14.48
C ILE A 221 1.57 12.63 13.22
N VAL A 222 0.79 11.67 12.70
CA VAL A 222 -0.09 11.90 11.55
C VAL A 222 -1.15 12.96 11.86
N GLU A 223 -1.78 12.91 13.03
CA GLU A 223 -2.74 13.93 13.47
C GLU A 223 -2.11 15.34 13.53
N LEU A 224 -0.92 15.46 14.11
CA LEU A 224 -0.18 16.73 14.17
C LEU A 224 0.17 17.28 12.78
N LEU A 225 0.58 16.42 11.85
CA LEU A 225 0.90 16.82 10.48
C LEU A 225 -0.36 17.23 9.70
N LEU A 226 -1.46 16.50 9.86
CA LEU A 226 -2.74 16.82 9.22
C LEU A 226 -3.34 18.12 9.77
N ALA A 227 -3.19 18.40 11.07
CA ALA A 227 -3.60 19.68 11.68
C ALA A 227 -2.89 20.89 11.06
N LYS A 228 -1.67 20.71 10.51
CA LYS A 228 -0.92 21.73 9.78
C LYS A 228 -1.17 21.70 8.26
N LYS A 229 -2.23 21.01 7.80
CA LYS A 229 -2.64 20.89 6.40
C LYS A 229 -1.59 20.25 5.49
N ALA A 230 -0.89 19.22 5.98
CA ALA A 230 -0.06 18.36 5.15
C ALA A 230 -0.87 17.77 3.97
N LYS A 231 -0.26 17.67 2.79
CA LYS A 231 -0.91 17.07 1.62
C LYS A 231 -1.15 15.59 1.87
N THR A 232 -2.41 15.17 1.71
CA THR A 232 -2.83 13.77 1.86
C THR A 232 -2.58 12.92 0.62
N GLU A 233 -2.28 13.56 -0.51
CA GLU A 233 -2.03 12.91 -1.78
C GLU A 233 -0.57 12.50 -1.94
N ARG A 234 -0.33 11.57 -2.86
CA ARG A 234 1.01 11.10 -3.17
C ARG A 234 1.84 12.21 -3.80
N THR A 235 3.13 12.26 -3.47
CA THR A 235 4.09 13.04 -4.24
C THR A 235 4.31 12.43 -5.64
N GLU A 236 4.67 13.24 -6.62
CA GLU A 236 4.94 12.75 -7.99
C GLU A 236 6.06 11.68 -8.00
N TYR A 237 7.02 11.83 -7.09
CA TYR A 237 8.23 11.03 -7.02
C TYR A 237 8.11 9.77 -6.15
N SER A 238 7.19 9.72 -5.18
CA SER A 238 6.97 8.52 -4.35
C SER A 238 6.35 7.39 -5.18
N ALA A 239 6.54 6.13 -4.79
CA ALA A 239 5.84 5.00 -5.41
C ALA A 239 4.40 4.88 -4.91
N SER A 240 4.17 5.21 -3.64
CA SER A 240 2.94 4.94 -2.89
C SER A 240 2.56 6.13 -2.03
N GLY A 241 1.29 6.53 -2.05
CA GLY A 241 0.80 7.63 -1.20
C GLY A 241 0.63 7.24 0.27
N PRO A 242 0.37 8.21 1.16
CA PRO A 242 0.20 7.95 2.60
C PRO A 242 -0.84 6.88 2.92
N ILE A 243 -1.98 6.91 2.21
CA ILE A 243 -3.08 5.95 2.37
C ILE A 243 -2.67 4.51 1.99
N HIS A 244 -1.79 4.36 0.99
CA HIS A 244 -1.29 3.07 0.53
C HIS A 244 -0.36 2.45 1.56
N LEU A 245 0.55 3.25 2.11
CA LEU A 245 1.51 2.82 3.14
C LEU A 245 0.79 2.43 4.44
N ALA A 246 -0.18 3.24 4.87
CA ALA A 246 -1.01 2.93 6.03
C ALA A 246 -1.81 1.62 5.83
N ALA A 247 -2.38 1.44 4.64
CA ALA A 247 -3.21 0.27 4.33
C ALA A 247 -2.39 -1.02 4.20
N GLY A 248 -1.18 -0.98 3.60
CA GLY A 248 -0.31 -2.16 3.49
C GLY A 248 0.28 -2.61 4.82
N ASN A 249 0.72 -1.65 5.64
CA ASN A 249 1.29 -1.96 6.96
C ASN A 249 0.22 -2.31 8.01
N GLY A 250 -1.06 -2.09 7.71
CA GLY A 250 -2.18 -2.46 8.59
C GLY A 250 -2.50 -1.43 9.66
N HIS A 251 -2.09 -0.18 9.48
CA HIS A 251 -2.25 0.89 10.47
C HIS A 251 -3.66 1.48 10.43
N LEU A 252 -4.60 0.80 11.10
CA LEU A 252 -6.03 1.11 11.07
C LEU A 252 -6.35 2.55 11.50
N GLU A 253 -5.74 3.05 12.57
CA GLU A 253 -6.06 4.37 13.10
C GLU A 253 -5.50 5.50 12.25
N VAL A 254 -4.28 5.33 11.73
CA VAL A 254 -3.71 6.24 10.72
C VAL A 254 -4.62 6.28 9.48
N LEU A 255 -5.10 5.13 9.03
CA LEU A 255 -5.99 5.04 7.87
C LEU A 255 -7.31 5.79 8.09
N LYS A 256 -7.94 5.64 9.26
CA LYS A 256 -9.16 6.39 9.61
C LYS A 256 -8.89 7.90 9.67
N LEU A 257 -7.78 8.33 10.24
CA LEU A 257 -7.40 9.75 10.30
C LEU A 257 -7.19 10.36 8.92
N LEU A 258 -6.52 9.64 8.01
CA LEU A 258 -6.31 10.08 6.63
C LEU A 258 -7.65 10.20 5.88
N LEU A 259 -8.54 9.23 6.02
CA LEU A 259 -9.87 9.24 5.38
C LEU A 259 -10.74 10.38 5.91
N LEU A 260 -10.71 10.64 7.22
CA LEU A 260 -11.46 11.73 7.86
C LEU A 260 -10.98 13.11 7.38
N ASN A 261 -9.70 13.25 7.06
CA ASN A 261 -9.10 14.49 6.54
C ASN A 261 -9.18 14.60 5.00
N GLY A 262 -10.05 13.82 4.34
CA GLY A 262 -10.34 13.95 2.92
C GLY A 262 -9.34 13.29 1.98
N ALA A 263 -8.53 12.33 2.45
CA ALA A 263 -7.67 11.55 1.56
C ALA A 263 -8.49 10.79 0.51
N ASN A 264 -8.06 10.86 -0.75
CA ASN A 264 -8.71 10.14 -1.84
C ASN A 264 -8.53 8.61 -1.66
N VAL A 265 -9.63 7.92 -1.36
CA VAL A 265 -9.67 6.46 -1.12
C VAL A 265 -9.25 5.67 -2.36
N ASN A 266 -9.50 6.22 -3.55
CA ASN A 266 -9.22 5.59 -4.83
C ASN A 266 -7.97 6.17 -5.50
N ALA A 267 -7.06 6.79 -4.72
CA ALA A 267 -5.75 7.18 -5.21
C ALA A 267 -5.02 5.97 -5.79
N LEU A 268 -4.19 6.21 -6.82
CA LEU A 268 -3.43 5.18 -7.51
C LEU A 268 -1.94 5.29 -7.16
N THR A 269 -1.26 4.15 -7.05
CA THR A 269 0.20 4.06 -7.01
C THR A 269 0.81 4.19 -8.41
N LYS A 270 2.14 4.13 -8.49
CA LYS A 270 2.89 4.15 -9.76
C LYS A 270 2.56 2.95 -10.64
N ASP A 271 2.16 1.85 -10.00
CA ASP A 271 1.78 0.59 -10.64
C ASP A 271 0.27 0.51 -10.92
N GLY A 272 -0.47 1.60 -10.66
CA GLY A 272 -1.92 1.67 -10.80
C GLY A 272 -2.70 0.92 -9.72
N ASN A 273 -2.06 0.52 -8.61
CA ASN A 273 -2.76 -0.14 -7.50
C ASN A 273 -3.49 0.89 -6.65
N THR A 274 -4.69 0.55 -6.17
CA THR A 274 -5.38 1.34 -5.11
C THR A 274 -4.96 0.87 -3.72
N ALA A 275 -5.26 1.67 -2.69
CA ALA A 275 -5.06 1.27 -1.30
C ALA A 275 -5.77 -0.06 -0.96
N LEU A 276 -6.89 -0.36 -1.62
CA LEU A 276 -7.62 -1.62 -1.45
C LEU A 276 -6.84 -2.82 -2.03
N HIS A 277 -6.14 -2.67 -3.15
CA HIS A 277 -5.31 -3.75 -3.71
C HIS A 277 -4.20 -4.13 -2.73
N ILE A 278 -3.47 -3.14 -2.20
CA ILE A 278 -2.35 -3.36 -1.27
C ILE A 278 -2.85 -3.93 0.06
N ALA A 279 -3.98 -3.44 0.59
CA ALA A 279 -4.56 -3.98 1.82
C ALA A 279 -4.96 -5.45 1.68
N VAL A 280 -5.45 -5.85 0.50
CA VAL A 280 -5.79 -7.24 0.20
C VAL A 280 -4.55 -8.09 0.01
N GLU A 281 -3.55 -7.59 -0.71
CA GLU A 281 -2.25 -8.25 -0.94
C GLU A 281 -1.56 -8.60 0.38
N GLU A 282 -1.57 -7.66 1.34
CA GLU A 282 -0.98 -7.81 2.67
C GLU A 282 -1.92 -8.48 3.69
N GLY A 283 -3.13 -8.89 3.29
CA GLY A 283 -4.08 -9.60 4.17
C GLY A 283 -4.68 -8.74 5.30
N ARG A 284 -4.70 -7.40 5.17
CA ARG A 284 -5.15 -6.45 6.21
C ARG A 284 -6.68 -6.29 6.21
N ARG A 285 -7.38 -7.27 6.80
CA ARG A 285 -8.86 -7.36 6.81
C ARG A 285 -9.58 -6.12 7.35
N ASP A 286 -9.10 -5.55 8.45
CA ASP A 286 -9.75 -4.40 9.07
C ASP A 286 -9.60 -3.13 8.23
N CYS A 287 -8.41 -2.93 7.62
CA CYS A 287 -8.17 -1.87 6.66
C CYS A 287 -9.08 -2.00 5.44
N VAL A 288 -9.26 -3.21 4.90
CA VAL A 288 -10.19 -3.48 3.79
C VAL A 288 -11.63 -3.11 4.16
N ARG A 289 -12.09 -3.47 5.37
CA ARG A 289 -13.43 -3.10 5.84
C ARG A 289 -13.62 -1.59 5.92
N VAL A 290 -12.64 -0.87 6.46
CA VAL A 290 -12.68 0.60 6.57
C VAL A 290 -12.64 1.26 5.20
N LEU A 291 -11.77 0.81 4.29
CA LEU A 291 -11.69 1.33 2.93
C LEU A 291 -13.01 1.17 2.18
N LEU A 292 -13.60 -0.04 2.21
CA LEU A 292 -14.88 -0.32 1.57
C LEU A 292 -16.04 0.46 2.20
N ALA A 293 -16.02 0.70 3.51
CA ALA A 293 -17.01 1.53 4.20
C ALA A 293 -16.93 3.00 3.78
N ASN A 294 -15.74 3.49 3.40
CA ASN A 294 -15.49 4.87 2.96
C ASN A 294 -15.56 5.03 1.42
N GLY A 295 -16.17 4.08 0.70
CA GLY A 295 -16.41 4.20 -0.74
C GLY A 295 -15.23 3.82 -1.64
N ALA A 296 -14.30 2.98 -1.17
CA ALA A 296 -13.30 2.36 -2.04
C ALA A 296 -13.97 1.53 -3.14
N ARG A 297 -13.50 1.69 -4.38
CA ARG A 297 -13.98 0.92 -5.53
C ARG A 297 -13.44 -0.51 -5.44
N ALA A 298 -14.34 -1.46 -5.15
CA ALA A 298 -14.02 -2.88 -5.08
C ALA A 298 -13.60 -3.48 -6.43
N ASP A 299 -13.98 -2.83 -7.53
CA ASP A 299 -13.73 -3.27 -8.91
C ASP A 299 -12.63 -2.46 -9.62
N ALA A 300 -11.84 -1.69 -8.86
CA ALA A 300 -10.69 -1.00 -9.43
C ALA A 300 -9.74 -2.04 -10.06
N ARG A 301 -9.18 -1.72 -11.23
CA ARG A 301 -8.24 -2.57 -11.94
C ARG A 301 -6.85 -1.94 -11.85
N ASN A 302 -5.84 -2.74 -11.52
CA ASN A 302 -4.46 -2.27 -11.57
C ASN A 302 -3.95 -2.10 -13.02
N GLU A 303 -2.90 -1.32 -13.22
CA GLU A 303 -2.38 -1.06 -14.57
C GLU A 303 -1.56 -2.23 -15.14
N GLY A 304 -0.86 -2.99 -14.29
CA GLY A 304 0.00 -4.09 -14.74
C GLY A 304 -0.76 -5.27 -15.37
N ASN A 305 -1.62 -5.90 -14.58
CA ASN A 305 -2.34 -7.13 -14.95
C ASN A 305 -3.84 -6.91 -15.18
N CYS A 306 -4.34 -5.70 -14.90
CA CYS A 306 -5.77 -5.44 -14.79
C CYS A 306 -6.49 -6.36 -13.80
N ASP A 307 -5.78 -6.79 -12.75
CA ASP A 307 -6.35 -7.56 -11.65
C ASP A 307 -7.20 -6.61 -10.79
N THR A 308 -8.32 -7.14 -10.30
CA THR A 308 -9.12 -6.46 -9.26
C THR A 308 -8.70 -6.95 -7.88
N PRO A 309 -9.05 -6.25 -6.79
CA PRO A 309 -8.83 -6.75 -5.43
C PRO A 309 -9.36 -8.17 -5.22
N LEU A 310 -10.44 -8.55 -5.90
CA LEU A 310 -10.98 -9.91 -5.84
C LEU A 310 -10.06 -10.94 -6.52
N HIS A 311 -9.37 -10.59 -7.61
CA HIS A 311 -8.37 -11.47 -8.24
C HIS A 311 -7.18 -11.70 -7.32
N ILE A 312 -6.70 -10.65 -6.63
CA ILE A 312 -5.60 -10.77 -5.66
C ILE A 312 -6.02 -11.64 -4.47
N ALA A 313 -7.21 -11.38 -3.89
CA ALA A 313 -7.74 -12.20 -2.80
C ALA A 313 -7.89 -13.68 -3.22
N ALA A 314 -8.29 -13.92 -4.47
CA ALA A 314 -8.40 -15.26 -5.04
C ALA A 314 -7.05 -15.95 -5.25
N ALA A 315 -6.02 -15.22 -5.70
CA ALA A 315 -4.66 -15.75 -5.83
C ALA A 315 -4.04 -16.12 -4.48
N LEU A 316 -4.33 -15.35 -3.44
CA LEU A 316 -3.84 -15.57 -2.08
C LEU A 316 -4.57 -16.72 -1.34
N GLY A 317 -5.78 -17.07 -1.74
CA GLY A 317 -6.56 -18.09 -1.04
C GLY A 317 -7.33 -17.58 0.19
N ASP A 318 -7.41 -16.26 0.44
CA ASP A 318 -8.07 -15.72 1.64
C ASP A 318 -9.60 -15.68 1.48
N GLU A 319 -10.24 -16.74 1.96
CA GLU A 319 -11.70 -16.91 1.93
C GLU A 319 -12.45 -15.76 2.61
N HIS A 320 -11.91 -15.25 3.73
CA HIS A 320 -12.57 -14.19 4.47
C HIS A 320 -12.52 -12.88 3.70
N MET A 321 -11.39 -12.60 3.04
CA MET A 321 -11.22 -11.42 2.19
C MET A 321 -12.18 -11.46 0.99
N VAL A 322 -12.25 -12.62 0.32
CA VAL A 322 -13.18 -12.87 -0.78
C VAL A 322 -14.63 -12.65 -0.34
N ARG A 323 -15.04 -13.20 0.81
CA ARG A 323 -16.39 -12.99 1.37
C ARG A 323 -16.68 -11.53 1.65
N VAL A 324 -15.75 -10.78 2.25
CA VAL A 324 -15.93 -9.36 2.55
C VAL A 324 -16.06 -8.52 1.27
N LEU A 325 -15.23 -8.77 0.26
CA LEU A 325 -15.29 -8.08 -1.03
C LEU A 325 -16.62 -8.35 -1.75
N ILE A 326 -17.07 -9.60 -1.78
CA ILE A 326 -18.37 -9.98 -2.38
C ILE A 326 -19.54 -9.35 -1.62
N GLN A 327 -19.52 -9.37 -0.27
CA GLN A 327 -20.56 -8.74 0.54
C GLN A 327 -20.68 -7.23 0.29
N LYS A 328 -19.58 -6.59 -0.10
CA LYS A 328 -19.51 -5.16 -0.41
C LYS A 328 -19.71 -4.85 -1.90
N GLY A 329 -20.15 -5.83 -2.69
CA GLY A 329 -20.59 -5.62 -4.06
C GLY A 329 -19.51 -5.78 -5.13
N ALA A 330 -18.37 -6.42 -4.84
CA ALA A 330 -17.36 -6.71 -5.85
C ALA A 330 -17.90 -7.63 -6.95
N GLU A 331 -17.69 -7.26 -8.21
CA GLU A 331 -18.11 -8.05 -9.37
C GLU A 331 -17.20 -9.26 -9.59
N LYS A 332 -17.82 -10.43 -9.69
CA LYS A 332 -17.12 -11.72 -9.83
C LYS A 332 -16.68 -12.04 -11.26
N ASN A 333 -17.34 -11.43 -12.24
CA ASN A 333 -17.20 -11.76 -13.66
C ASN A 333 -16.20 -10.89 -14.40
N ILE A 334 -15.51 -9.99 -13.69
CA ILE A 334 -14.47 -9.15 -14.26
C ILE A 334 -13.31 -10.05 -14.69
N ARG A 335 -12.80 -9.80 -15.90
CA ARG A 335 -11.65 -10.53 -16.45
C ARG A 335 -10.40 -9.67 -16.40
N ASN A 336 -9.27 -10.24 -15.98
CA ASN A 336 -7.97 -9.57 -16.03
C ASN A 336 -7.40 -9.55 -17.46
N LYS A 337 -6.16 -9.07 -17.62
CA LYS A 337 -5.46 -8.99 -18.92
C LYS A 337 -5.30 -10.35 -19.60
N TYR A 338 -5.27 -11.43 -18.84
CA TYR A 338 -5.18 -12.81 -19.33
C TYR A 338 -6.54 -13.41 -19.69
N GLY A 339 -7.63 -12.63 -19.56
CA GLY A 339 -8.99 -13.10 -19.81
C GLY A 339 -9.55 -14.00 -18.71
N LYS A 340 -8.83 -14.12 -17.58
CA LYS A 340 -9.17 -14.96 -16.43
C LYS A 340 -10.03 -14.20 -15.45
N THR A 341 -11.01 -14.88 -14.87
CA THR A 341 -11.82 -14.40 -13.75
C THR A 341 -11.13 -14.72 -12.43
N ALA A 342 -11.63 -14.14 -11.32
CA ALA A 342 -11.15 -14.49 -9.98
C ALA A 342 -11.32 -16.00 -9.67
N TYR A 343 -12.32 -16.65 -10.27
CA TYR A 343 -12.48 -18.11 -10.17
C TYR A 343 -11.35 -18.87 -10.86
N ASP A 344 -11.01 -18.48 -12.10
CA ASP A 344 -9.94 -19.13 -12.86
C ASP A 344 -8.59 -18.97 -12.15
N VAL A 345 -8.34 -17.79 -11.55
CA VAL A 345 -7.13 -17.53 -10.75
C VAL A 345 -7.11 -18.42 -9.49
N ALA A 346 -8.23 -18.54 -8.77
CA ALA A 346 -8.31 -19.45 -7.61
C ALA A 346 -8.09 -20.91 -8.00
N ALA A 347 -8.59 -21.33 -9.17
CA ALA A 347 -8.44 -22.68 -9.69
C ALA A 347 -7.00 -23.01 -10.07
N GLU A 348 -6.28 -22.08 -10.71
CA GLU A 348 -4.87 -22.24 -11.05
C GLU A 348 -3.95 -22.36 -9.83
N HIS A 349 -4.28 -21.65 -8.75
CA HIS A 349 -3.52 -21.71 -7.50
C HIS A 349 -3.95 -22.87 -6.59
N GLY A 350 -4.98 -23.66 -6.98
CA GLY A 350 -5.45 -24.83 -6.24
C GLY A 350 -6.21 -24.49 -4.95
N HIS A 351 -6.80 -23.29 -4.85
CA HIS A 351 -7.48 -22.82 -3.65
C HIS A 351 -8.93 -23.33 -3.58
N ASN A 352 -9.09 -24.63 -3.33
CA ASN A 352 -10.39 -25.30 -3.38
C ASN A 352 -11.43 -24.72 -2.38
N LYS A 353 -10.96 -24.19 -1.25
CA LYS A 353 -11.81 -23.54 -0.23
C LYS A 353 -12.48 -22.26 -0.74
N LEU A 354 -11.87 -21.60 -1.73
CA LEU A 354 -12.44 -20.39 -2.34
C LEU A 354 -13.55 -20.69 -3.33
N PHE A 355 -13.65 -21.93 -3.82
CA PHE A 355 -14.73 -22.29 -4.73
C PHE A 355 -16.08 -22.05 -4.05
N ASP A 356 -16.27 -22.54 -2.82
CA ASP A 356 -17.47 -22.30 -1.99
C ASP A 356 -17.78 -20.81 -1.77
N ALA A 357 -16.75 -19.96 -1.62
CA ALA A 357 -16.90 -18.53 -1.35
C ALA A 357 -17.16 -17.69 -2.61
N LEU A 358 -16.54 -18.03 -3.74
CA LEU A 358 -16.74 -17.39 -5.04
C LEU A 358 -18.06 -17.87 -5.70
N ARG A 359 -18.54 -19.08 -5.35
CA ARG A 359 -19.69 -19.81 -5.90
C ARG A 359 -21.04 -19.09 -5.83
N LEU A 360 -21.61 -18.85 -7.01
CA LEU A 360 -23.03 -18.55 -7.22
C LEU A 360 -23.91 -19.82 -7.37
N GLY A 361 -23.31 -21.03 -7.38
CA GLY A 361 -24.02 -22.32 -7.56
C GLY A 361 -24.49 -23.00 -6.26
N ASP A 362 -23.73 -22.87 -5.16
CA ASP A 362 -24.04 -23.55 -3.89
C ASP A 362 -25.34 -23.05 -3.25
N SER A 363 -25.69 -21.77 -3.42
CA SER A 363 -26.94 -21.22 -2.91
C SER A 363 -28.15 -21.85 -3.59
N LEU A 364 -28.09 -22.05 -4.92
CA LEU A 364 -29.12 -22.73 -5.69
C LEU A 364 -29.19 -24.21 -5.32
N CYS A 365 -28.05 -24.90 -5.19
CA CYS A 365 -27.98 -26.29 -4.75
C CYS A 365 -28.49 -26.50 -3.32
N VAL A 366 -28.20 -25.57 -2.39
CA VAL A 366 -28.69 -25.61 -1.00
C VAL A 366 -30.19 -25.31 -0.93
N ALA A 367 -30.67 -24.30 -1.67
CA ALA A 367 -32.10 -24.00 -1.77
C ALA A 367 -32.87 -25.19 -2.38
N ALA A 368 -32.30 -25.81 -3.42
CA ALA A 368 -32.85 -26.99 -4.06
C ALA A 368 -32.90 -28.21 -3.12
N ARG A 369 -31.86 -28.42 -2.32
CA ARG A 369 -31.84 -29.45 -1.26
C ARG A 369 -32.92 -29.21 -0.21
N LYS A 370 -33.14 -27.95 0.20
CA LYS A 370 -34.14 -27.59 1.22
C LYS A 370 -35.57 -27.61 0.67
N GLY A 371 -35.77 -27.44 -0.63
CA GLY A 371 -37.10 -27.39 -1.26
C GLY A 371 -37.70 -25.97 -1.34
N GLU A 372 -36.87 -24.94 -1.22
CA GLU A 372 -37.34 -23.54 -1.14
C GLU A 372 -37.55 -22.92 -2.52
N VAL A 373 -38.71 -23.18 -3.14
CA VAL A 373 -39.02 -22.71 -4.51
C VAL A 373 -38.93 -21.19 -4.67
N ARG A 374 -39.40 -20.43 -3.66
CA ARG A 374 -39.39 -18.95 -3.70
C ARG A 374 -37.98 -18.35 -3.70
N THR A 375 -37.03 -19.00 -3.04
CA THR A 375 -35.64 -18.52 -3.01
C THR A 375 -34.93 -18.89 -4.31
N ILE A 376 -35.22 -20.06 -4.89
CA ILE A 376 -34.73 -20.47 -6.21
C ILE A 376 -35.17 -19.48 -7.29
N GLN A 377 -36.45 -19.11 -7.34
CA GLN A 377 -36.95 -18.17 -8.35
C GLN A 377 -36.28 -16.80 -8.24
N ARG A 378 -36.14 -16.28 -7.01
CA ARG A 378 -35.43 -15.02 -6.75
C ARG A 378 -33.94 -15.09 -7.13
N LEU A 379 -33.30 -16.23 -6.90
CA LEU A 379 -31.89 -16.44 -7.28
C LEU A 379 -31.73 -16.45 -8.80
N LEU A 380 -32.65 -17.09 -9.53
CA LEU A 380 -32.65 -17.11 -10.99
C LEU A 380 -32.94 -15.71 -11.58
N GLU A 381 -33.89 -14.97 -11.00
CA GLU A 381 -34.17 -13.57 -11.36
C GLU A 381 -32.95 -12.65 -11.14
N ASN A 382 -32.16 -12.93 -10.11
CA ASN A 382 -30.91 -12.21 -9.80
C ASN A 382 -29.70 -12.68 -10.63
N GLY A 383 -29.90 -13.50 -11.67
CA GLY A 383 -28.83 -13.93 -12.58
C GLY A 383 -27.98 -15.09 -12.07
N ALA A 384 -28.48 -15.94 -11.17
CA ALA A 384 -27.78 -17.16 -10.78
C ALA A 384 -27.59 -18.11 -11.97
N ILE A 385 -26.42 -18.75 -12.03
CA ILE A 385 -26.08 -19.70 -13.08
C ILE A 385 -26.87 -21.00 -12.85
N ILE A 386 -27.86 -21.28 -13.69
CA ILE A 386 -28.78 -22.41 -13.52
C ILE A 386 -28.10 -23.78 -13.56
N ASN A 387 -27.06 -23.91 -14.39
CA ASN A 387 -26.25 -25.13 -14.53
C ASN A 387 -25.00 -25.11 -13.64
N GLY A 388 -24.96 -24.24 -12.63
CA GLY A 388 -23.86 -24.21 -11.66
C GLY A 388 -23.79 -25.54 -10.89
N CYS A 389 -22.57 -26.04 -10.70
CA CYS A 389 -22.30 -27.25 -9.92
C CYS A 389 -21.59 -26.94 -8.60
N ASP A 390 -21.74 -27.83 -7.63
CA ASP A 390 -21.00 -27.82 -6.36
C ASP A 390 -19.65 -28.56 -6.48
N GLN A 391 -18.94 -28.71 -5.37
CA GLN A 391 -17.61 -29.35 -5.30
C GLN A 391 -17.56 -30.82 -5.76
N HIS A 392 -18.70 -31.47 -5.99
CA HIS A 392 -18.78 -32.86 -6.45
C HIS A 392 -19.32 -32.94 -7.89
N GLY A 393 -19.39 -31.82 -8.59
CA GLY A 393 -20.03 -31.71 -9.90
C GLY A 393 -21.56 -31.76 -9.84
N TRP A 394 -22.19 -31.67 -8.66
CA TRP A 394 -23.65 -31.76 -8.56
C TRP A 394 -24.30 -30.43 -8.89
N THR A 395 -25.22 -30.47 -9.85
CA THR A 395 -26.12 -29.35 -10.15
C THR A 395 -27.27 -29.27 -9.13
N ALA A 396 -28.00 -28.14 -9.13
CA ALA A 396 -29.21 -27.98 -8.33
C ALA A 396 -30.25 -29.09 -8.59
N LEU A 397 -30.29 -29.61 -9.83
CA LEU A 397 -31.14 -30.74 -10.21
C LEU A 397 -30.73 -32.03 -9.50
N HIS A 398 -29.43 -32.34 -9.40
CA HIS A 398 -28.95 -33.52 -8.67
C HIS A 398 -29.37 -33.49 -7.21
N ARG A 399 -29.20 -32.34 -6.54
CA ARG A 399 -29.57 -32.14 -5.12
C ARG A 399 -31.09 -32.23 -4.89
N ALA A 400 -31.89 -31.61 -5.77
CA ALA A 400 -33.35 -31.68 -5.71
C ALA A 400 -33.85 -33.12 -5.91
N SER A 401 -33.26 -33.82 -6.89
CA SER A 401 -33.64 -35.19 -7.25
C SER A 401 -33.28 -36.22 -6.18
N PHE A 402 -32.09 -36.09 -5.58
CA PHE A 402 -31.67 -36.93 -4.46
C PHE A 402 -32.53 -36.74 -3.18
N LYS A 403 -33.17 -35.57 -3.03
CA LYS A 403 -34.04 -35.26 -1.88
C LYS A 403 -35.54 -35.36 -2.17
N GLY A 404 -35.92 -35.72 -3.40
CA GLY A 404 -37.33 -35.91 -3.76
C GLY A 404 -38.14 -34.61 -3.84
N ARG A 405 -37.51 -33.46 -4.09
CA ARG A 405 -38.19 -32.14 -4.11
C ARG A 405 -38.85 -31.87 -5.46
N ILE A 406 -40.02 -32.45 -5.70
CA ILE A 406 -40.72 -32.43 -7.01
C ILE A 406 -40.99 -30.99 -7.50
N GLU A 407 -41.47 -30.09 -6.63
CA GLU A 407 -41.80 -28.72 -7.03
C GLU A 407 -40.55 -27.96 -7.51
N VAL A 408 -39.42 -28.16 -6.82
CA VAL A 408 -38.14 -27.59 -7.22
C VAL A 408 -37.70 -28.15 -8.58
N VAL A 409 -37.78 -29.48 -8.76
CA VAL A 409 -37.41 -30.13 -10.03
C VAL A 409 -38.24 -29.55 -11.19
N LYS A 410 -39.54 -29.35 -11.01
CA LYS A 410 -40.40 -28.68 -12.01
C LYS A 410 -39.91 -27.28 -12.34
N THR A 411 -39.68 -26.46 -11.32
CA THR A 411 -39.23 -25.07 -11.53
C THR A 411 -37.87 -24.99 -12.23
N LEU A 412 -36.91 -25.86 -11.89
CA LEU A 412 -35.60 -25.87 -12.54
C LEU A 412 -35.70 -26.30 -14.01
N ILE A 413 -36.55 -27.28 -14.33
CA ILE A 413 -36.79 -27.72 -15.72
C ILE A 413 -37.47 -26.62 -16.54
N GLU A 414 -38.44 -25.91 -15.97
CA GLU A 414 -39.12 -24.79 -16.64
C GLU A 414 -38.16 -23.64 -16.96
N ASN A 415 -37.13 -23.45 -16.15
CA ASN A 415 -36.09 -22.44 -16.37
C ASN A 415 -34.94 -22.93 -17.28
N GLY A 416 -35.04 -24.12 -17.87
CA GLY A 416 -34.10 -24.60 -18.89
C GLY A 416 -32.81 -25.23 -18.35
N ILE A 417 -32.84 -25.84 -17.17
CA ILE A 417 -31.70 -26.60 -16.63
C ILE A 417 -31.37 -27.80 -17.55
N ASP A 418 -30.08 -28.13 -17.68
CA ASP A 418 -29.66 -29.34 -18.38
C ASP A 418 -30.04 -30.59 -17.58
N ILE A 419 -31.00 -31.36 -18.10
CA ILE A 419 -31.56 -32.56 -17.47
C ILE A 419 -30.55 -33.71 -17.47
N ASN A 420 -29.64 -33.74 -18.46
CA ASN A 420 -28.69 -34.83 -18.67
C ASN A 420 -27.27 -34.49 -18.22
N ALA A 421 -27.10 -33.38 -17.50
CA ALA A 421 -25.86 -33.05 -16.85
C ALA A 421 -25.37 -34.23 -15.99
N LYS A 422 -24.08 -34.50 -16.05
CA LYS A 422 -23.43 -35.55 -15.27
C LYS A 422 -22.50 -34.96 -14.23
N ASP A 423 -22.44 -35.59 -13.06
CA ASP A 423 -21.46 -35.28 -12.02
C ASP A 423 -20.09 -35.93 -12.32
N GLU A 424 -19.14 -35.76 -11.40
CA GLU A 424 -17.77 -36.27 -11.52
C GLU A 424 -17.70 -37.81 -11.59
N ASP A 425 -18.69 -38.51 -11.02
CA ASP A 425 -18.82 -39.97 -11.04
C ASP A 425 -19.67 -40.47 -12.22
N GLY A 426 -20.12 -39.56 -13.08
CA GLY A 426 -20.96 -39.84 -14.25
C GLY A 426 -22.43 -40.08 -13.90
N TYR A 427 -22.87 -39.80 -12.67
CA TYR A 427 -24.27 -39.84 -12.27
C TYR A 427 -25.03 -38.68 -12.91
N SER A 428 -26.26 -38.97 -13.34
CA SER A 428 -27.22 -37.95 -13.76
C SER A 428 -28.28 -37.75 -12.67
N ALA A 429 -29.07 -36.69 -12.78
CA ALA A 429 -30.19 -36.45 -11.87
C ALA A 429 -31.16 -37.63 -11.77
N LEU A 430 -31.33 -38.41 -12.85
CA LEU A 430 -32.15 -39.63 -12.86
C LEU A 430 -31.53 -40.73 -12.01
N HIS A 431 -30.21 -40.93 -12.07
CA HIS A 431 -29.53 -41.89 -11.19
C HIS A 431 -29.74 -41.55 -9.72
N CYS A 432 -29.59 -40.27 -9.34
CA CYS A 432 -29.79 -39.81 -7.97
C CYS A 432 -31.22 -40.01 -7.46
N ALA A 433 -32.24 -39.74 -8.30
CA ALA A 433 -33.65 -39.96 -7.95
C ALA A 433 -33.95 -41.45 -7.72
N VAL A 434 -33.39 -42.32 -8.55
CA VAL A 434 -33.59 -43.77 -8.49
C VAL A 434 -32.89 -44.40 -7.29
N GLU A 435 -31.65 -44.00 -7.03
CA GLU A 435 -30.88 -44.45 -5.86
C GLU A 435 -31.59 -44.09 -4.54
N SER A 436 -32.22 -42.91 -4.51
CA SER A 436 -32.94 -42.41 -3.33
C SER A 436 -34.38 -42.94 -3.22
N GLY A 437 -34.87 -43.71 -4.20
CA GLY A 437 -36.21 -44.30 -4.17
C GLY A 437 -37.36 -43.33 -4.51
N HIS A 438 -37.08 -42.17 -5.12
CA HIS A 438 -38.08 -41.13 -5.38
C HIS A 438 -38.79 -41.35 -6.74
N VAL A 439 -39.88 -42.13 -6.72
CA VAL A 439 -40.66 -42.51 -7.91
C VAL A 439 -41.17 -41.32 -8.72
N ASP A 440 -41.79 -40.35 -8.04
CA ASP A 440 -42.45 -39.23 -8.69
C ASP A 440 -41.45 -38.29 -9.41
N VAL A 441 -40.25 -38.13 -8.84
CA VAL A 441 -39.18 -37.35 -9.47
C VAL A 441 -38.60 -38.08 -10.66
N ALA A 442 -38.37 -39.39 -10.54
CA ALA A 442 -37.90 -40.21 -11.65
C ALA A 442 -38.89 -40.21 -12.82
N GLU A 443 -40.20 -40.33 -12.54
CA GLU A 443 -41.25 -40.24 -13.56
C GLU A 443 -41.24 -38.88 -14.27
N LEU A 444 -41.14 -37.80 -13.50
CA LEU A 444 -41.08 -36.44 -14.05
C LEU A 444 -39.85 -36.25 -14.96
N LEU A 445 -38.67 -36.71 -14.53
CA LEU A 445 -37.43 -36.61 -15.30
C LEU A 445 -37.51 -37.43 -16.60
N VAL A 446 -38.00 -38.67 -16.53
CA VAL A 446 -38.21 -39.54 -17.71
C VAL A 446 -39.17 -38.90 -18.70
N LYS A 447 -40.30 -38.37 -18.23
CA LYS A 447 -41.29 -37.67 -19.08
C LYS A 447 -40.71 -36.43 -19.76
N LYS A 448 -39.74 -35.77 -19.13
CA LYS A 448 -39.06 -34.58 -19.65
C LYS A 448 -37.82 -34.89 -20.49
N GLY A 449 -37.56 -36.16 -20.80
CA GLY A 449 -36.51 -36.58 -21.73
C GLY A 449 -35.16 -36.85 -21.09
N ALA A 450 -35.11 -37.18 -19.79
CA ALA A 450 -33.90 -37.69 -19.17
C ALA A 450 -33.43 -38.99 -19.84
N ASP A 451 -32.12 -39.12 -20.05
CA ASP A 451 -31.56 -40.30 -20.71
C ASP A 451 -31.55 -41.51 -19.79
N ILE A 452 -32.46 -42.44 -20.08
CA ILE A 452 -32.71 -43.67 -19.33
C ILE A 452 -31.54 -44.65 -19.44
N ASP A 453 -30.79 -44.58 -20.54
CA ASP A 453 -29.67 -45.48 -20.85
C ASP A 453 -28.32 -44.90 -20.39
N SER A 454 -28.34 -43.71 -19.78
CA SER A 454 -27.13 -43.05 -19.30
C SER A 454 -26.38 -43.96 -18.33
N ARG A 455 -25.07 -44.03 -18.48
CA ARG A 455 -24.20 -44.84 -17.62
C ARG A 455 -23.30 -43.96 -16.77
N THR A 456 -23.14 -44.37 -15.52
CA THR A 456 -22.11 -43.85 -14.60
C THR A 456 -20.72 -44.32 -15.03
N ASN A 457 -19.66 -43.79 -14.42
CA ASN A 457 -18.29 -44.19 -14.69
C ASN A 457 -18.03 -45.68 -14.35
N LYS A 458 -18.87 -46.28 -13.51
CA LYS A 458 -18.86 -47.73 -13.18
C LYS A 458 -19.67 -48.57 -14.17
N GLY A 459 -20.20 -47.97 -15.24
CA GLY A 459 -21.00 -48.65 -16.26
C GLY A 459 -22.41 -49.03 -15.81
N VAL A 460 -22.88 -48.50 -14.67
CA VAL A 460 -24.20 -48.81 -14.11
C VAL A 460 -25.24 -47.87 -14.70
N SER A 461 -26.38 -48.42 -15.14
CA SER A 461 -27.54 -47.64 -15.60
C SER A 461 -28.56 -47.41 -14.48
N PRO A 462 -29.46 -46.42 -14.58
CA PRO A 462 -30.51 -46.19 -13.60
C PRO A 462 -31.38 -47.43 -13.38
N LEU A 463 -31.66 -48.20 -14.44
CA LEU A 463 -32.41 -49.46 -14.35
C LEU A 463 -31.73 -50.48 -13.43
N ARG A 464 -30.41 -50.67 -13.58
CA ARG A 464 -29.63 -51.60 -12.75
C ARG A 464 -29.63 -51.20 -11.28
N ILE A 465 -29.63 -49.89 -10.99
CA ILE A 465 -29.75 -49.37 -9.62
C ILE A 465 -31.14 -49.66 -9.05
N ALA A 466 -32.20 -49.44 -9.82
CA ALA A 466 -33.57 -49.73 -9.38
C ALA A 466 -33.77 -51.24 -9.09
N GLU A 467 -33.20 -52.10 -9.92
CA GLU A 467 -33.24 -53.56 -9.76
C GLU A 467 -32.45 -54.04 -8.53
N SER A 468 -31.24 -53.49 -8.31
CA SER A 468 -30.41 -53.88 -7.16
C SER A 468 -31.02 -53.48 -5.82
N LEU A 469 -31.72 -52.34 -5.79
CA LEU A 469 -32.44 -51.83 -4.61
C LEU A 469 -33.86 -52.40 -4.48
N LYS A 470 -34.31 -53.28 -5.39
CA LYS A 470 -35.64 -53.92 -5.43
C LYS A 470 -36.82 -52.93 -5.50
N TYR A 471 -36.64 -51.77 -6.12
CA TYR A 471 -37.70 -50.78 -6.28
C TYR A 471 -38.60 -51.09 -7.49
N SER A 472 -39.61 -51.95 -7.29
CA SER A 472 -40.54 -52.40 -8.35
C SER A 472 -41.32 -51.26 -9.04
N GLY A 473 -41.63 -50.19 -8.31
CA GLY A 473 -42.27 -48.99 -8.88
C GLY A 473 -41.33 -48.23 -9.82
N LEU A 474 -40.06 -48.05 -9.43
CA LEU A 474 -39.06 -47.36 -10.24
C LEU A 474 -38.65 -48.17 -11.48
N THR A 475 -38.50 -49.49 -11.35
CA THR A 475 -38.21 -50.34 -12.51
C THR A 475 -39.33 -50.26 -13.54
N ARG A 476 -40.59 -50.21 -13.10
CA ARG A 476 -41.74 -50.03 -14.00
C ARG A 476 -41.74 -48.67 -14.69
N VAL A 477 -41.47 -47.58 -13.96
CA VAL A 477 -41.40 -46.21 -14.53
C VAL A 477 -40.28 -46.10 -15.58
N ILE A 478 -39.10 -46.64 -15.27
CA ILE A 478 -37.93 -46.64 -16.16
C ILE A 478 -38.21 -47.50 -17.41
N MET A 479 -38.81 -48.69 -17.25
CA MET A 479 -39.16 -49.58 -18.36
C MET A 479 -40.29 -49.02 -19.24
N GLN A 480 -41.29 -48.36 -18.64
CA GLN A 480 -42.36 -47.68 -19.39
C GLN A 480 -41.82 -46.50 -20.19
N GLY A 481 -40.84 -45.75 -19.65
CA GLY A 481 -40.13 -44.72 -20.40
C GLY A 481 -39.39 -45.25 -21.62
N ASN A 482 -38.86 -46.48 -21.53
CA ASN A 482 -38.16 -47.14 -22.64
C ASN A 482 -39.11 -47.49 -23.81
N GLY A 483 -40.34 -47.91 -23.50
CA GLY A 483 -41.37 -48.18 -24.51
C GLY A 483 -41.83 -46.94 -25.30
N VAL A 484 -41.66 -45.73 -24.75
CA VAL A 484 -41.95 -44.48 -25.46
C VAL A 484 -40.88 -44.16 -26.51
N LYS A 485 -39.60 -44.49 -26.27
CA LYS A 485 -38.51 -44.38 -27.28
C LYS A 485 -38.74 -45.36 -28.44
N GLU A 486 -39.15 -46.59 -28.19
CA GLU A 486 -39.42 -47.59 -29.25
C GLU A 486 -40.64 -47.24 -30.11
N GLN A 487 -41.72 -46.69 -29.56
CA GLN A 487 -42.87 -46.25 -30.37
C GLN A 487 -42.59 -45.02 -31.22
N VAL A 488 -41.72 -44.11 -30.75
CA VAL A 488 -41.27 -42.93 -31.53
C VAL A 488 -40.26 -43.35 -32.60
N GLY A 489 -39.37 -44.29 -32.30
CA GLY A 489 -38.47 -44.92 -33.27
C GLY A 489 -39.22 -45.68 -34.36
N ALA A 490 -40.21 -46.50 -34.00
CA ALA A 490 -41.03 -47.25 -34.97
C ALA A 490 -41.89 -46.35 -35.87
N LYS A 491 -42.38 -45.20 -35.35
CA LYS A 491 -43.05 -44.18 -36.17
C LYS A 491 -42.10 -43.48 -37.15
N LEU A 492 -40.83 -43.30 -36.78
CA LEU A 492 -39.80 -42.74 -37.66
C LEU A 492 -39.40 -43.73 -38.75
N GLU A 493 -39.22 -45.01 -38.42
CA GLU A 493 -38.88 -46.07 -39.38
C GLU A 493 -39.99 -46.33 -40.40
N MET A 494 -41.27 -46.26 -39.99
CA MET A 494 -42.40 -46.32 -40.93
C MET A 494 -42.46 -45.12 -41.89
N ASN A 495 -41.99 -43.95 -41.47
CA ASN A 495 -41.92 -42.76 -42.33
C ASN A 495 -40.71 -42.79 -43.28
N ILE A 496 -39.60 -43.37 -42.84
CA ILE A 496 -38.40 -43.56 -43.67
C ILE A 496 -38.67 -44.65 -44.74
N ALA A 497 -39.35 -45.75 -44.40
CA ALA A 497 -39.72 -46.78 -45.36
C ALA A 497 -40.67 -46.27 -46.48
N LYS A 498 -41.54 -45.30 -46.18
CA LYS A 498 -42.38 -44.63 -47.19
C LYS A 498 -41.60 -43.66 -48.10
N SER A 499 -40.48 -43.12 -47.63
CA SER A 499 -39.62 -42.21 -48.40
C SER A 499 -38.73 -42.96 -49.41
N TYR A 500 -38.24 -44.15 -49.06
CA TYR A 500 -37.35 -44.91 -49.95
C TYR A 500 -38.07 -45.68 -51.07
N GLY A 501 -39.39 -45.87 -50.99
CA GLY A 501 -40.19 -46.48 -52.07
C GLY A 501 -40.48 -45.56 -53.27
N LYS A 502 -40.05 -44.29 -53.23
CA LYS A 502 -40.37 -43.28 -54.26
C LYS A 502 -39.17 -42.75 -55.05
N MET A 503 -37.97 -43.29 -54.83
CA MET A 503 -36.72 -42.72 -55.33
C MET A 503 -35.82 -43.75 -56.05
N THR A 504 -36.43 -44.75 -56.70
CA THR A 504 -35.75 -45.66 -57.65
C THR A 504 -36.44 -45.58 -59.00
N LYS A 505 -36.41 -44.39 -59.61
CA LYS A 505 -36.60 -44.13 -61.04
C LYS A 505 -36.22 -42.68 -61.24
N GLU A 506 -34.96 -42.43 -61.59
CA GLU A 506 -34.48 -41.38 -62.49
C GLU A 506 -33.01 -41.03 -62.21
N VAL A 507 -32.24 -41.02 -63.31
CA VAL A 507 -30.94 -40.39 -63.53
C VAL A 507 -29.67 -41.18 -63.14
N GLU A 508 -29.34 -42.19 -63.94
CA GLU A 508 -28.04 -42.17 -64.63
C GLU A 508 -28.03 -40.99 -65.62
N ILE A 509 -26.91 -40.25 -65.73
CA ILE A 509 -26.35 -39.57 -66.94
C ILE A 509 -25.50 -38.32 -66.55
N ILE A 510 -24.18 -38.47 -66.77
CA ILE A 510 -23.16 -37.48 -67.22
C ILE A 510 -22.54 -36.45 -66.24
N GLY A 511 -21.19 -36.47 -66.14
CA GLY A 511 -20.40 -35.28 -66.52
C GLY A 511 -19.33 -34.68 -65.57
N SER A 512 -18.20 -35.36 -65.38
CA SER A 512 -16.80 -34.88 -65.55
C SER A 512 -16.36 -33.39 -65.40
N VAL A 513 -15.32 -33.20 -64.55
CA VAL A 513 -14.04 -32.44 -64.78
C VAL A 513 -14.06 -30.90 -64.52
N LYS A 514 -13.16 -30.21 -63.76
CA LYS A 514 -11.67 -30.18 -63.75
C LYS A 514 -11.07 -29.38 -62.54
N LYS A 515 -10.02 -29.95 -61.93
CA LYS A 515 -8.75 -29.43 -61.34
C LYS A 515 -8.54 -27.93 -60.98
N ARG A 516 -7.91 -27.67 -59.82
CA ARG A 516 -6.46 -27.33 -59.71
C ARG A 516 -5.90 -27.40 -58.26
N SER A 517 -4.72 -28.02 -58.18
CA SER A 517 -3.73 -28.23 -57.09
C SER A 517 -2.85 -26.99 -56.87
N HIS A 518 -2.14 -26.73 -55.76
CA HIS A 518 -0.96 -27.37 -55.11
C HIS A 518 -0.49 -26.34 -54.02
N VAL A 519 0.21 -26.60 -52.89
CA VAL A 519 1.56 -27.18 -52.61
C VAL A 519 1.63 -27.30 -51.06
N ASN A 520 1.75 -28.50 -50.48
CA ASN A 520 2.96 -29.10 -49.85
C ASN A 520 3.77 -28.22 -48.86
N LYS A 521 3.92 -28.69 -47.61
CA LYS A 521 5.15 -29.36 -47.16
C LYS A 521 4.99 -30.02 -45.79
N SER A 522 5.56 -31.22 -45.75
CA SER A 522 5.64 -32.18 -44.66
C SER A 522 6.99 -32.11 -43.93
N SER A 523 7.01 -32.54 -42.67
CA SER A 523 8.10 -33.32 -42.07
C SER A 523 7.57 -34.01 -40.80
N ARG A 524 7.19 -35.29 -40.91
CA ARG A 524 7.92 -36.51 -40.44
C ARG A 524 7.92 -36.67 -38.90
N VAL A 525 7.08 -37.55 -38.32
CA VAL A 525 7.17 -39.03 -38.22
C VAL A 525 8.33 -39.55 -37.34
N ARG A 526 7.96 -40.26 -36.26
CA ARG A 526 8.45 -41.58 -35.77
C ARG A 526 7.45 -42.06 -34.68
N ARG A 527 6.60 -43.08 -34.92
CA ARG A 527 6.75 -44.54 -34.60
C ARG A 527 7.22 -44.77 -33.15
N SER A 528 6.60 -45.62 -32.31
CA SER A 528 6.11 -47.01 -32.44
C SER A 528 5.20 -47.36 -31.24
N SER A 529 4.06 -48.04 -31.37
CA SER A 529 3.85 -49.52 -31.36
C SER A 529 4.52 -50.23 -30.15
N ILE A 530 3.72 -50.65 -29.15
CA ILE A 530 3.25 -52.03 -28.88
C ILE A 530 4.35 -52.94 -28.31
N ASP A 531 4.10 -53.53 -27.12
CA ASP A 531 4.30 -54.97 -26.90
C ASP A 531 3.44 -55.51 -25.74
N ARG A 532 2.66 -56.56 -26.07
CA ARG A 532 2.29 -57.68 -25.18
C ARG A 532 3.55 -58.57 -25.08
N THR A 533 3.90 -59.31 -24.04
CA THR A 533 3.26 -60.47 -23.37
C THR A 533 4.31 -60.98 -22.39
N ILE A 534 3.94 -61.45 -21.18
CA ILE A 534 4.12 -62.84 -20.68
C ILE A 534 2.95 -63.10 -19.74
#